data_AF-A0A2S7P4J8-F1
#
_entry.id   AF-A0A2S7P4J8-F1
#
_cell.length_a   1.000
_cell.length_b   1.000
_cell.length_c   1.000
_cell.angle_alpha   90.00
_cell.angle_beta   90.00
_cell.angle_gamma   90.00
#
_symmetry.space_group_name_H-M   'P 1'
#
loop_
_entity.id
_entity.type
_entity.pdbx_description
1 polymer ?
#
loop_
_entity_poly.entity_id
_entity_poly.type
_entity_poly.pdbx_seq_one_letter_code
_entity_poly.pdbx_strand_id
1 'polypeptide(L)'
;MDLLKIRYNYLKLYLYLLEYTNTNKYICEVKEILKYLFLNYSLFSLTWSKLRDKLIINYLLFLLLLNTISGIETSIVYLSEIKIYIRKYYLARKLVED
;
A
#
# COMPACT_ATOMS: atom_id res chain seq x y z
N MET A 1 7.67 21.10 21.48
CA MET A 1 7.63 19.66 21.86
C MET A 1 7.83 18.88 20.58
N ASP A 2 9.00 18.27 20.39
CA ASP A 2 9.40 17.70 19.08
C ASP A 2 8.50 16.55 18.66
N LEU A 3 7.88 16.69 17.49
CA LEU A 3 7.05 15.68 16.83
C LEU A 3 7.76 14.33 16.69
N LEU A 4 9.07 14.35 16.44
CA LEU A 4 9.92 13.16 16.38
C LEU A 4 10.00 12.45 17.74
N LYS A 5 10.10 13.22 18.83
CA LYS A 5 10.19 12.69 20.20
C LYS A 5 8.88 12.04 20.63
N ILE A 6 7.75 12.59 20.18
CA ILE A 6 6.40 12.03 20.41
C ILE A 6 6.23 10.72 19.63
N ARG A 7 6.58 10.68 18.34
CA ARG A 7 6.49 9.45 17.52
C ARG A 7 7.39 8.34 18.06
N TYR A 8 8.59 8.69 18.52
CA TYR A 8 9.52 7.74 19.13
C TYR A 8 8.96 7.15 20.44
N ASN A 9 8.37 7.97 21.31
CA ASN A 9 7.76 7.50 22.54
C ASN A 9 6.53 6.61 22.29
N TYR A 10 5.69 6.94 21.32
CA TYR A 10 4.54 6.11 20.95
C TYR A 10 4.96 4.76 20.38
N LEU A 11 5.95 4.75 19.49
CA LEU A 11 6.50 3.51 18.93
C LEU A 11 7.12 2.62 20.03
N LYS A 12 7.83 3.24 20.97
CA LYS A 12 8.42 2.57 22.12
C LYS A 12 7.36 1.91 23.02
N LEU A 13 6.28 2.62 23.32
CA LEU A 13 5.16 2.09 24.11
C LEU A 13 4.44 0.94 23.37
N TYR A 14 4.24 1.08 22.06
CA TYR A 14 3.59 0.07 21.24
C TYR A 14 4.38 -1.24 21.19
N LEU A 15 5.71 -1.16 20.98
CA LEU A 15 6.57 -2.34 21.00
C LEU A 15 6.64 -2.98 22.39
N TYR A 16 6.69 -2.18 23.46
CA TYR A 16 6.63 -2.68 24.83
C TYR A 16 5.35 -3.49 25.09
N LEU A 17 4.19 -2.98 24.66
CA LEU A 17 2.92 -3.69 24.80
C LEU A 17 2.85 -4.95 23.92
N LEU A 18 3.40 -4.90 22.72
CA LEU A 18 3.44 -6.04 21.79
C LEU A 18 4.31 -7.19 22.30
N GLU A 19 5.42 -6.88 22.95
CA GLU A 19 6.30 -7.86 23.58
C GLU A 19 5.60 -8.45 24.82
N TYR A 20 4.99 -7.60 25.66
CA TYR A 20 4.29 -8.01 26.88
C TYR A 20 3.04 -8.88 26.64
N THR A 21 2.30 -8.64 25.55
CA THR A 21 1.14 -9.48 25.17
C THR A 21 1.56 -10.86 24.67
N ASN A 22 2.78 -11.01 24.14
CA ASN A 22 3.31 -12.28 23.65
C ASN A 22 4.06 -13.06 24.74
N THR A 23 4.45 -12.40 25.84
CA THR A 23 5.21 -13.00 26.96
C THR A 23 4.49 -12.85 28.29
N ASN A 24 3.23 -13.28 28.36
CA ASN A 24 2.45 -13.38 29.60
C ASN A 24 2.96 -14.52 30.52
N LYS A 25 4.27 -14.57 30.79
CA LYS A 25 4.90 -15.57 31.66
C LYS A 25 6.01 -15.03 32.57
N TYR A 26 6.57 -13.84 32.34
CA TYR A 26 7.69 -13.36 33.18
C TYR A 26 7.55 -11.88 33.55
N ILE A 27 6.70 -11.62 34.54
CA ILE A 27 6.76 -10.43 35.41
C ILE A 27 7.75 -10.74 36.54
N CYS A 28 9.04 -10.88 36.22
CA CYS A 28 10.11 -10.91 37.21
C CYS A 28 11.40 -10.48 36.51
N GLU A 29 12.12 -9.55 37.12
CA GLU A 29 13.48 -9.10 36.73
C GLU A 29 13.58 -7.98 35.67
N VAL A 30 13.16 -6.79 36.11
CA VAL A 30 13.38 -5.47 35.47
C VAL A 30 14.86 -5.19 35.09
N LYS A 31 15.83 -5.98 35.58
CA LYS A 31 17.27 -5.81 35.31
C LYS A 31 17.75 -6.41 33.98
N GLU A 32 17.04 -7.36 33.37
CA GLU A 32 17.47 -7.93 32.07
C GLU A 32 17.04 -7.11 30.86
N ILE A 33 16.06 -6.20 31.03
CA ILE A 33 15.42 -5.42 29.95
C ILE A 33 16.43 -4.63 29.10
N LEU A 34 17.50 -4.09 29.71
CA LEU A 34 18.51 -3.32 28.97
C LEU A 34 19.34 -4.19 28.01
N LYS A 35 19.55 -5.46 28.34
CA LYS A 35 20.34 -6.40 27.51
C LYS A 35 19.51 -6.90 26.33
N TYR A 36 18.19 -7.07 26.51
CA TYR A 36 17.24 -7.36 25.43
C TYR A 36 16.96 -6.15 24.52
N LEU A 37 16.98 -4.92 25.07
CA LEU A 37 16.83 -3.69 24.28
C LEU A 37 17.97 -3.53 23.25
N PHE A 38 19.18 -4.00 23.58
CA PHE A 38 20.37 -3.87 22.73
C PHE A 38 20.46 -4.96 21.64
N LEU A 39 19.88 -6.15 21.87
CA LEU A 39 19.79 -7.23 20.88
C LEU A 39 18.80 -6.94 19.75
N ASN A 40 17.97 -5.90 19.89
CA ASN A 40 16.82 -5.70 19.02
C ASN A 40 16.99 -4.64 17.93
N TYR A 41 18.14 -3.98 17.75
CA TYR A 41 18.28 -3.02 16.64
C TYR A 41 18.38 -3.70 15.27
N SER A 42 19.16 -4.78 15.16
CA SER A 42 19.29 -5.53 13.90
C SER A 42 17.97 -6.19 13.53
N LEU A 43 17.32 -6.87 14.48
CA LEU A 43 16.00 -7.49 14.36
C LEU A 43 14.90 -6.45 14.07
N PHE A 44 14.96 -5.27 14.68
CA PHE A 44 14.07 -4.15 14.37
C PHE A 44 14.30 -3.61 12.96
N SER A 45 15.54 -3.42 12.53
CA SER A 45 15.84 -2.97 11.15
C SER A 45 15.36 -3.98 10.10
N LEU A 46 15.43 -5.28 10.43
CA LEU A 46 15.05 -6.37 9.55
C LEU A 46 13.53 -6.54 9.48
N THR A 47 12.82 -6.36 10.61
CA THR A 47 11.35 -6.32 10.63
C THR A 47 10.82 -5.05 9.99
N TRP A 48 11.48 -3.90 10.19
CA TRP A 48 11.12 -2.63 9.57
C TRP A 48 11.33 -2.62 8.05
N SER A 49 12.45 -3.17 7.56
CA SER A 49 12.69 -3.33 6.12
C SER A 49 11.64 -4.25 5.48
N LYS A 50 11.35 -5.41 6.08
CA LYS A 50 10.26 -6.29 5.60
C LYS A 50 8.89 -5.60 5.58
N LEU A 51 8.57 -4.79 6.58
CA LEU A 51 7.34 -4.01 6.62
C LEU A 51 7.31 -2.96 5.48
N ARG A 52 8.42 -2.24 5.29
CA ARG A 52 8.59 -1.25 4.23
C ARG A 52 8.46 -1.87 2.85
N ASP A 53 9.08 -3.02 2.63
CA ASP A 53 9.04 -3.73 1.34
C ASP A 53 7.61 -4.20 1.02
N LYS A 54 6.87 -4.71 2.02
CA LYS A 54 5.44 -5.03 1.86
C LYS A 54 4.60 -3.80 1.50
N LEU A 55 4.86 -2.65 2.13
CA LEU A 55 4.16 -1.40 1.84
C LEU A 55 4.46 -0.89 0.42
N ILE A 56 5.72 -0.98 -0.02
CA ILE A 56 6.14 -0.60 -1.38
C ILE A 56 5.46 -1.50 -2.42
N ILE A 57 5.44 -2.82 -2.19
CA ILE A 57 4.77 -3.77 -3.10
C ILE A 57 3.28 -3.44 -3.21
N ASN A 58 2.59 -3.20 -2.09
CA ASN A 58 1.17 -2.85 -2.11
C ASN A 58 0.91 -1.52 -2.84
N TYR A 59 1.79 -0.54 -2.68
CA TYR A 59 1.71 0.73 -3.39
C TYR A 59 1.93 0.57 -4.90
N LEU A 60 2.92 -0.22 -5.31
CA LEU A 60 3.16 -0.54 -6.71
C LEU A 60 2.00 -1.32 -7.33
N LEU A 61 1.43 -2.28 -6.58
CA LEU A 61 0.24 -3.03 -7.01
C LEU A 61 -0.94 -2.09 -7.22
N PHE A 62 -1.13 -1.11 -6.33
CA PHE A 62 -2.19 -0.11 -6.44
C PHE A 62 -2.00 0.79 -7.68
N LEU A 63 -0.77 1.26 -7.94
CA LEU A 63 -0.43 2.02 -9.15
C LEU A 63 -0.70 1.21 -10.42
N LEU A 64 -0.34 -0.07 -10.42
CA LEU A 64 -0.60 -0.97 -11.54
C LEU A 64 -2.11 -1.09 -11.79
N LEU A 65 -2.90 -1.27 -10.73
CA LEU A 65 -4.36 -1.36 -10.82
C LEU A 65 -4.96 -0.07 -11.43
N LEU A 66 -4.53 1.11 -10.96
CA LEU A 66 -5.00 2.38 -11.51
C LEU A 66 -4.65 2.52 -13.01
N ASN A 67 -3.43 2.16 -13.40
CA ASN A 67 -3.04 2.18 -14.81
C ASN A 67 -3.87 1.21 -15.65
N THR A 68 -4.19 0.03 -15.14
CA THR A 68 -5.07 -0.91 -15.84
C THR A 68 -6.50 -0.37 -15.99
N ILE A 69 -7.04 0.28 -14.96
CA ILE A 69 -8.38 0.88 -15.02
C ILE A 69 -8.43 1.99 -16.07
N SER A 70 -7.44 2.89 -16.07
CA SER A 70 -7.35 3.96 -17.08
C SER A 70 -7.20 3.42 -18.50
N GLY A 71 -6.41 2.35 -18.69
CA GLY A 71 -6.28 1.65 -19.98
C GLY A 71 -7.59 1.02 -20.46
N ILE A 72 -8.40 0.48 -19.55
CA ILE A 72 -9.72 -0.08 -19.87
C ILE A 72 -10.69 1.04 -20.27
N GLU A 73 -10.74 2.14 -19.52
CA GLU A 73 -11.61 3.28 -19.81
C GLU A 73 -11.31 3.90 -21.18
N THR A 74 -10.03 4.14 -21.49
CA THR A 74 -9.60 4.67 -22.80
C THR A 74 -9.99 3.74 -23.95
N SER A 75 -9.85 2.42 -23.76
CA SER A 75 -10.27 1.43 -24.75
C SER A 75 -11.79 1.43 -24.97
N ILE A 76 -12.58 1.57 -23.91
CA ILE A 76 -14.05 1.67 -24.01
C ILE A 76 -14.47 2.93 -24.78
N VAL A 77 -13.85 4.08 -24.48
CA VAL A 77 -14.13 5.34 -25.20
C VAL A 77 -13.82 5.19 -26.68
N TYR A 78 -12.64 4.66 -27.02
CA TYR A 78 -12.23 4.45 -28.41
C TYR A 78 -13.19 3.52 -29.18
N LEU A 79 -13.61 2.41 -28.59
CA LEU A 79 -14.57 1.49 -29.19
C LEU A 79 -15.96 2.13 -29.38
N SER A 80 -16.38 2.98 -28.43
CA SER A 80 -17.62 3.74 -28.52
C SER A 80 -17.56 4.75 -29.69
N GLU A 81 -16.44 5.48 -29.82
CA GLU A 81 -16.22 6.42 -30.91
C GLU A 81 -16.25 5.73 -32.27
N ILE A 82 -15.57 4.59 -32.43
CA ILE A 82 -15.61 3.79 -33.66
C ILE A 82 -17.04 3.36 -33.98
N LYS A 83 -17.77 2.85 -32.98
CA LYS A 83 -19.16 2.40 -33.17
C LYS A 83 -20.06 3.54 -33.65
N ILE A 84 -19.87 4.75 -33.11
CA ILE A 84 -20.58 5.96 -33.54
C ILE A 84 -20.19 6.33 -34.97
N TYR A 85 -18.90 6.29 -35.30
CA TYR A 85 -18.40 6.61 -36.64
C TYR A 85 -18.96 5.68 -37.71
N ILE A 86 -18.95 4.37 -37.45
CA ILE A 86 -19.50 3.36 -38.37
C ILE A 86 -21.00 3.60 -38.61
N ARG A 87 -21.78 3.90 -37.55
CA ARG A 87 -23.21 4.21 -37.71
C ARG A 87 -23.46 5.45 -38.56
N LYS A 88 -22.66 6.51 -38.38
CA LYS A 88 -22.74 7.72 -39.22
C LYS A 88 -22.44 7.42 -40.68
N TYR A 89 -21.41 6.62 -40.94
CA TYR A 89 -21.04 6.21 -42.30
C TYR A 89 -22.18 5.47 -43.01
N TYR A 90 -22.80 4.49 -42.36
CA TYR A 90 -23.94 3.77 -42.93
C TYR A 90 -25.16 4.66 -43.19
N LEU A 91 -25.46 5.61 -42.29
CA LEU A 91 -26.53 6.58 -42.50
C LEU A 91 -26.27 7.50 -43.69
N ALA A 92 -25.05 8.03 -43.81
CA ALA A 92 -24.66 8.88 -44.93
C ALA A 92 -24.73 8.14 -46.27
N ARG A 93 -24.29 6.86 -46.30
CA ARG A 93 -24.38 6.04 -47.50
C ARG A 93 -25.83 5.79 -47.92
N LYS A 94 -26.71 5.49 -46.97
CA LYS A 94 -28.13 5.27 -47.25
C LYS A 94 -28.81 6.50 -47.86
N LEU A 95 -28.43 7.71 -47.43
CA LEU A 95 -28.97 8.97 -47.97
C LEU A 95 -28.46 9.33 -49.38
N VAL A 96 -27.39 8.70 -49.86
CA VAL A 96 -26.83 8.93 -51.21
C VAL A 96 -27.38 7.92 -52.23
N GLU A 97 -27.87 6.77 -51.76
CA GLU A 97 -28.46 5.72 -52.58
C GLU A 97 -30.00 5.90 -52.79
N ASP A 98 -30.64 6.88 -52.13
CA ASP A 98 -32.02 7.37 -52.37
C ASP A 98 -32.03 8.57 -53.34
#